data_AF-A0A1V5KR62-F1
#
_entry.id   AF-A0A1V5KR62-F1
#
_cell.length_a   1.000
_cell.length_b   1.000
_cell.length_c   1.000
_cell.angle_alpha   90.00
_cell.angle_beta   90.00
_cell.angle_gamma   90.00
#
_symmetry.space_group_name_H-M   'P 1'
#
loop_
_entity.id
_entity.type
_entity.pdbx_description
1 polymer ?
#
loop_
_entity_poly.entity_id
_entity_poly.type
_entity_poly.pdbx_seq_one_letter_code
_entity_poly.pdbx_strand_id
1 'polypeptide(L)'
;MDKNILDILEERIQYALGLISEMRQKNFLLEQENSDLKRRLAEQNQQLDQARQQFNEQSNRAEQEMLSKYRETEERLRERVQNMLIKLDELKSFENR
;
A
#
# COMPACT_ATOMS: atom_id res chain seq x y z
N MET A 1 42.61 -58.39 -4.10
CA MET A 1 43.03 -57.59 -5.27
C MET A 1 43.01 -56.15 -4.82
N ASP A 2 44.17 -55.52 -4.75
CA ASP A 2 44.26 -54.09 -4.45
C ASP A 2 43.59 -53.33 -5.59
N LYS A 3 42.57 -52.51 -5.29
CA LYS A 3 41.97 -51.62 -6.27
C LYS A 3 43.07 -50.73 -6.84
N ASN A 4 43.18 -50.68 -8.17
CA ASN A 4 44.14 -49.80 -8.83
C ASN A 4 43.77 -48.36 -8.48
N ILE A 5 44.76 -47.51 -8.19
CA ILE A 5 44.51 -46.13 -7.78
C ILE A 5 43.72 -45.34 -8.83
N LEU A 6 43.84 -45.75 -10.10
CA LEU A 6 43.06 -45.23 -11.21
C LEU A 6 41.56 -45.52 -11.07
N ASP A 7 41.17 -46.73 -10.65
CA ASP A 7 39.76 -47.12 -10.47
C ASP A 7 39.10 -46.29 -9.35
N ILE A 8 39.85 -46.04 -8.27
CA ILE A 8 39.39 -45.20 -7.14
C ILE A 8 39.20 -43.74 -7.58
N LEU A 9 40.12 -43.22 -8.40
CA LEU A 9 40.01 -41.87 -8.95
C LEU A 9 38.83 -41.76 -9.90
N GLU A 10 38.59 -42.77 -10.73
CA GLU A 10 37.46 -42.81 -11.66
C GLU A 10 36.12 -42.81 -10.90
N GLU A 11 35.95 -43.67 -9.89
CA GLU A 11 34.76 -43.70 -9.03
C GLU A 11 34.50 -42.32 -8.38
N ARG A 12 35.55 -41.66 -7.88
CA ARG A 12 35.43 -40.34 -7.26
C ARG A 12 35.07 -39.25 -8.26
N ILE A 13 35.63 -39.29 -9.47
CA ILE A 13 35.30 -38.34 -10.54
C ILE A 13 33.84 -38.50 -10.95
N GLN A 14 33.37 -39.73 -11.16
CA GLN A 14 31.97 -40.00 -11.50
C GLN A 14 31.02 -39.51 -10.41
N TYR A 15 31.34 -39.77 -9.14
CA TYR A 15 30.56 -39.27 -8.02
C TYR A 15 30.52 -37.73 -7.98
N ALA A 16 31.67 -37.07 -8.14
CA ALA A 16 31.73 -35.60 -8.15
C ALA A 16 30.94 -35.00 -9.31
N LEU A 17 31.00 -35.61 -10.50
CA LEU A 17 30.21 -35.18 -11.66
C LEU A 17 28.71 -35.34 -11.42
N GLY A 18 28.28 -36.44 -10.79
CA GLY A 18 26.89 -36.65 -10.38
C GLY A 18 26.41 -35.54 -9.44
N LEU A 19 27.19 -35.25 -8.39
CA LEU A 19 26.88 -34.19 -7.43
C LEU A 19 26.81 -32.80 -8.10
N ILE A 20 27.75 -32.50 -9.00
CA ILE A 20 27.74 -31.23 -9.76
C ILE A 20 26.47 -31.11 -10.60
N SER A 21 26.05 -32.20 -11.25
CA SER A 21 24.82 -32.22 -12.05
C SER A 21 23.59 -31.93 -11.19
N GLU A 22 23.46 -32.61 -10.04
CA GLU A 22 22.36 -32.38 -9.09
C GLU A 22 22.33 -30.94 -8.56
N MET A 23 23.50 -30.40 -8.20
CA MET A 23 23.59 -29.02 -7.71
C MET A 23 23.24 -27.99 -8.79
N ARG A 24 23.62 -28.24 -10.06
CA ARG A 24 23.21 -27.39 -11.18
C ARG A 24 21.69 -27.40 -11.37
N GLN A 25 21.06 -28.58 -11.28
CA GLN A 25 19.61 -28.69 -11.39
C GLN A 25 18.90 -27.95 -10.25
N LYS A 26 19.38 -28.10 -9.01
CA LYS A 26 18.84 -27.36 -7.86
C LYS A 26 18.99 -25.85 -8.02
N ASN A 27 20.15 -25.38 -8.45
CA ASN A 27 20.38 -23.96 -8.70
C ASN A 27 19.42 -23.41 -9.76
N PHE A 28 19.23 -24.14 -10.86
CA PHE A 28 18.29 -23.73 -11.90
C PHE A 28 16.85 -23.58 -11.36
N LEU A 29 16.37 -24.54 -10.56
CA LEU A 29 15.05 -24.47 -9.94
C LEU A 29 14.93 -23.28 -8.98
N LEU A 30 15.97 -23.03 -8.16
CA LEU A 30 15.99 -21.90 -7.24
C LEU A 30 16.03 -20.56 -7.97
N GLU A 31 16.75 -20.45 -9.08
CA GLU A 31 16.77 -19.25 -9.92
C GLU A 31 15.39 -18.98 -10.54
N GLN A 32 14.71 -20.03 -10.99
CA GLN A 32 13.34 -19.92 -11.51
C GLN A 32 12.36 -19.46 -10.42
N GLU A 33 12.40 -20.10 -9.24
CA GLU A 33 11.55 -19.73 -8.11
C GLU A 33 11.82 -18.28 -7.65
N ASN A 34 13.08 -17.86 -7.61
CA ASN A 34 13.46 -16.49 -7.26
C ASN A 34 12.92 -15.48 -8.29
N SER A 35 12.98 -15.81 -9.59
CA SER A 35 12.39 -14.99 -10.64
C SER A 35 10.87 -14.83 -10.48
N ASP A 36 10.16 -15.93 -10.23
CA ASP A 36 8.72 -15.92 -10.01
C ASP A 36 8.33 -15.14 -8.75
N LEU A 37 9.08 -15.30 -7.65
CA LEU A 37 8.88 -14.54 -6.42
C LEU A 37 9.12 -13.04 -6.62
N LYS A 38 10.17 -12.66 -7.36
CA LYS A 38 10.42 -11.25 -7.71
C LYS A 38 9.27 -10.65 -8.54
N ARG A 39 8.72 -11.41 -9.49
CA ARG A 39 7.56 -10.96 -10.27
C ARG A 39 6.35 -10.72 -9.37
N ARG A 40 6.01 -11.69 -8.52
CA ARG A 40 4.89 -11.57 -7.58
C ARG A 40 5.07 -10.40 -6.61
N LEU A 41 6.28 -10.18 -6.11
CA LEU A 41 6.60 -9.05 -5.23
C LEU A 41 6.38 -7.71 -5.93
N ALA A 42 6.79 -7.60 -7.20
CA ALA A 42 6.56 -6.39 -7.99
C ALA A 42 5.06 -6.13 -8.21
N GLU A 43 4.28 -7.17 -8.55
CA GLU A 43 2.82 -7.08 -8.70
C GLU A 43 2.14 -6.63 -7.41
N GLN A 44 2.52 -7.21 -6.26
CA GLN A 44 1.98 -6.84 -4.96
C GLN A 44 2.33 -5.40 -4.55
N ASN A 45 3.56 -4.95 -4.82
CA ASN A 45 3.95 -3.57 -4.57
C ASN A 45 3.13 -2.59 -5.40
N GLN A 46 2.90 -2.90 -6.68
CA GLN A 46 2.05 -2.07 -7.54
C GLN A 46 0.61 -1.99 -7.01
N GLN A 47 0.04 -3.11 -6.54
CA GLN A 47 -1.30 -3.13 -5.93
C GLN A 47 -1.35 -2.30 -4.63
N LEU A 48 -0.32 -2.39 -3.79
CA LEU A 48 -0.22 -1.60 -2.56
C LEU A 48 -0.15 -0.09 -2.87
N ASP A 49 0.62 0.31 -3.86
CA ASP A 49 0.73 1.72 -4.25
C ASP A 49 -0.59 2.25 -4.81
N GLN A 50 -1.29 1.45 -5.62
CA GLN A 50 -2.64 1.80 -6.11
C GLN A 50 -3.64 1.94 -4.96
N ALA A 51 -3.66 0.99 -4.02
CA ALA A 51 -4.55 1.05 -2.86
C ALA A 51 -4.26 2.28 -1.97
N ARG A 52 -2.99 2.63 -1.77
CA ARG A 52 -2.58 3.84 -1.04
C ARG A 52 -3.05 5.11 -1.74
N GLN A 53 -2.91 5.19 -3.05
CA GLN A 53 -3.40 6.34 -3.83
C GLN A 53 -4.92 6.49 -3.70
N GLN A 54 -5.68 5.39 -3.90
CA GLN A 54 -7.13 5.39 -3.75
C GLN A 54 -7.59 5.82 -2.34
N PHE A 55 -6.91 5.30 -1.31
CA PHE A 55 -7.21 5.68 0.06
C PHE A 55 -6.97 7.18 0.31
N ASN A 56 -5.84 7.72 -0.16
CA ASN A 56 -5.54 9.15 -0.01
C ASN A 56 -6.54 10.02 -0.76
N GLU A 57 -6.91 9.65 -1.98
CA GLU A 57 -7.93 10.36 -2.76
C GLU A 57 -9.29 10.36 -2.04
N GLN A 58 -9.71 9.20 -1.51
CA GLN A 58 -10.96 9.08 -0.78
C GLN A 58 -10.94 9.89 0.52
N SER A 59 -9.84 9.85 1.26
CA SER A 59 -9.65 10.63 2.49
C SER A 59 -9.75 12.13 2.20
N ASN A 60 -9.07 12.62 1.18
CA ASN A 60 -9.10 14.03 0.78
C ASN A 60 -10.50 14.47 0.35
N ARG A 61 -11.23 13.63 -0.40
CA ARG A 61 -12.61 13.91 -0.80
C ARG A 61 -13.52 13.99 0.42
N ALA A 62 -13.42 13.04 1.34
CA ALA A 62 -14.23 13.03 2.56
C ALA A 62 -13.96 14.26 3.44
N GLU A 63 -12.70 14.68 3.57
CA GLU A 63 -12.32 15.89 4.29
C GLU A 63 -12.90 17.15 3.62
N GLN A 64 -12.81 17.27 2.30
CA GLN A 64 -13.37 18.39 1.56
C GLN A 64 -14.90 18.48 1.69
N GLU A 65 -15.60 17.35 1.58
CA GLU A 65 -17.06 17.29 1.78
C GLU A 65 -17.45 17.72 3.20
N MET A 66 -16.69 17.27 4.21
CA MET A 66 -16.92 17.64 5.60
C MET A 66 -16.70 19.14 5.82
N LEU A 67 -15.60 19.70 5.31
CA LEU A 67 -15.32 21.15 5.37
C LEU A 67 -16.41 21.97 4.66
N SER A 68 -16.92 21.51 3.52
CA SER A 68 -18.03 22.16 2.81
C SER A 68 -19.29 22.22 3.68
N LYS A 69 -19.68 21.09 4.29
CA LYS A 69 -20.84 21.02 5.19
C LYS A 69 -20.69 21.90 6.42
N TYR A 70 -19.49 21.97 7.00
CA TYR A 70 -19.22 22.86 8.12
C TYR A 70 -19.36 24.33 7.72
N ARG A 71 -18.81 24.75 6.58
CA ARG A 71 -18.96 26.12 6.07
C ARG A 71 -20.42 26.49 5.80
N GLU A 72 -21.18 25.60 5.17
CA GLU A 72 -22.63 25.82 4.96
C GLU A 72 -23.39 25.99 6.28
N THR A 73 -23.02 25.20 7.29
CA THR A 73 -23.65 25.27 8.62
C THR A 73 -23.27 26.57 9.34
N GLU A 74 -22.00 26.99 9.24
CA GLU A 74 -21.51 28.24 9.79
C GLU A 74 -22.23 29.44 9.18
N GLU A 75 -22.38 29.49 7.85
CA GLU A 75 -23.07 30.58 7.16
C GLU A 75 -24.55 30.69 7.60
N ARG A 76 -25.26 29.56 7.65
CA ARG A 76 -26.65 29.52 8.14
C ARG A 76 -26.78 30.00 9.58
N LEU A 77 -25.84 29.62 10.45
CA LEU A 77 -25.83 30.10 11.83
C LEU A 77 -25.56 31.59 11.90
N ARG A 78 -24.64 32.10 11.08
CA ARG A 78 -24.30 33.52 10.99
C ARG A 78 -25.50 34.36 10.57
N GLU A 79 -26.20 33.95 9.51
CA GLU A 79 -27.44 34.58 9.04
C GLU A 79 -28.51 34.56 10.14
N ARG A 80 -28.68 33.43 10.83
CA ARG A 80 -29.66 33.30 11.92
C ARG A 80 -29.35 34.23 13.09
N VAL A 81 -28.08 34.35 13.48
CA VAL A 81 -27.64 35.28 14.53
C VAL A 81 -27.86 36.73 14.11
N GLN A 82 -27.50 37.11 12.88
CA GLN A 82 -27.79 38.45 12.36
C GLN A 82 -29.28 38.78 12.38
N ASN A 83 -30.12 37.85 11.93
CA ASN A 83 -31.57 38.02 11.98
C ASN A 83 -32.11 38.17 13.41
N MET A 84 -31.54 37.47 14.38
CA MET A 84 -31.91 37.63 15.79
C MET A 84 -31.48 38.98 16.36
N LEU A 85 -30.29 39.47 15.99
CA LEU A 85 -29.80 40.79 16.39
C LEU A 85 -30.69 41.90 15.85
N ILE A 86 -31.06 41.83 14.56
CA ILE A 86 -31.99 42.78 13.93
C ILE A 86 -33.32 42.83 14.69
N LYS A 87 -33.90 41.66 15.00
CA LYS A 87 -35.16 41.57 15.76
C LYS A 87 -35.04 42.13 17.18
N LEU A 88 -33.89 41.95 17.84
CA LEU A 88 -33.64 42.53 19.16
C LEU A 88 -33.55 44.06 19.11
N ASP A 89 -32.91 44.61 18.08
CA ASP A 89 -32.82 46.05 17.88
C ASP A 89 -34.18 46.67 17.58
N GLU A 90 -35.00 46.01 16.75
CA GLU A 90 -36.40 46.40 16.52
C GLU A 90 -37.18 46.47 17.84
N LEU A 91 -37.15 45.43 18.67
CA LEU A 91 -37.83 45.40 19.97
C LEU A 91 -37.39 46.53 20.91
N LYS A 92 -36.09 46.78 21.01
CA LYS A 92 -35.56 47.90 21.82
C LYS A 92 -36.01 49.27 21.32
N SER A 93 -36.20 49.42 20.02
CA SER A 93 -36.71 50.66 19.44
C SER A 93 -38.19 50.91 19.77
N PHE A 94 -38.97 49.84 20.00
CA PHE A 94 -40.36 49.92 20.44
C PHE A 94 -40.48 50.21 21.95
N GLU A 95 -39.58 49.70 22.79
CA GLU A 95 -39.60 49.98 24.25
C GLU A 95 -39.17 51.41 24.61
N ASN A 96 -38.44 52.10 23.73
CA ASN A 96 -37.98 53.48 23.94
C ASN A 96 -38.94 54.56 23.36
N ARG A 97 -40.18 54.18 23.00
CA ARG A 97 -41.27 55.08 22.59
C ARG A 97 -42.38 55.09 23.62
#